data_AF-A0A9L0S422-F1
#
_entry.id   AF-A0A9L0S422-F1
#
_cell.length_a   1.000
_cell.length_b   1.000
_cell.length_c   1.000
_cell.angle_alpha   90.00
_cell.angle_beta   90.00
_cell.angle_gamma   90.00
#
_symmetry.space_group_name_H-M   'P 1'
#
loop_
_entity.id
_entity.type
_entity.pdbx_description
1 polymer ?
#
loop_
_entity_poly.entity_id
_entity_poly.type
_entity_poly.pdbx_seq_one_letter_code
_entity_poly.pdbx_strand_id
1 'polypeptide(L)'
;MGEPGREEYKIQCFDAETQQLLKTALKDPGAVDLEKVANLIVDHSLQDSVFSKEAGRMCYAIIQAESKQAGQSVFRRGLLNRLQQEYQTREQLRARSLQGWVCYVTFICNIFDYLRVNNMPMMALVNPVYDCLFRLAQPDSLSKEEEHPKVHSTLREEMAGWALSFLGEIQVDVFLLCKETGEGEQVLAPKKEGLTSNKHAAPSFL
;
A
#
# COMPACT_ATOMS: atom_id res chain seq x y z
N MET A 1 26.21 11.00 -21.05
CA MET A 1 24.92 10.48 -21.55
C MET A 1 24.72 9.14 -20.87
N GLY A 2 23.90 9.08 -19.82
CA GLY A 2 23.60 7.83 -19.12
C GLY A 2 22.46 7.13 -19.83
N GLU A 3 22.72 5.96 -20.38
CA GLU A 3 21.65 5.09 -20.86
C GLU A 3 20.71 4.78 -19.69
N PRO A 4 19.38 4.83 -19.87
CA PRO A 4 18.48 4.29 -18.87
C PRO A 4 18.68 2.78 -18.91
N GLY A 5 19.44 2.26 -17.94
CA GLY A 5 19.58 0.83 -17.74
C GLY A 5 18.19 0.21 -17.80
N ARG A 6 18.03 -0.83 -18.62
CA ARG A 6 16.81 -1.65 -18.64
C ARG A 6 16.58 -2.11 -17.22
N GLU A 7 15.73 -1.40 -16.48
CA GLU A 7 15.24 -1.87 -15.19
C GLU A 7 14.46 -3.15 -15.48
N GLU A 8 15.04 -4.28 -15.10
CA GLU A 8 14.46 -5.60 -15.28
C GLU A 8 13.33 -5.74 -14.24
N TYR A 9 12.18 -5.13 -14.51
CA TYR A 9 10.99 -5.29 -13.69
C TYR A 9 10.67 -6.78 -13.63
N LYS A 10 10.46 -7.33 -12.43
CA LYS A 10 10.13 -8.76 -12.22
C LYS A 10 8.69 -9.08 -12.64
N ILE A 11 8.31 -8.72 -13.85
CA ILE A 11 7.01 -9.04 -14.45
C ILE A 11 6.90 -10.50 -14.92
N GLN A 12 7.91 -11.32 -14.67
CA GLN A 12 7.93 -12.74 -15.05
C GLN A 12 6.83 -13.56 -14.34
N CYS A 13 6.26 -13.05 -13.25
CA CYS A 13 5.17 -13.71 -12.51
C CYS A 13 3.80 -13.51 -13.18
N PHE A 14 3.69 -12.61 -14.15
CA PHE A 14 2.46 -12.37 -14.89
C PHE A 14 2.33 -13.26 -16.13
N ASP A 15 1.10 -13.50 -16.56
CA ASP A 15 0.81 -14.05 -17.87
C ASP A 15 1.32 -13.14 -19.01
N ALA A 16 1.50 -13.72 -20.21
CA ALA A 16 2.11 -13.01 -21.33
C ALA A 16 1.30 -11.76 -21.78
N GLU A 17 -0.02 -11.78 -21.61
CA GLU A 17 -0.91 -10.67 -21.96
C GLU A 17 -0.73 -9.51 -20.98
N THR A 18 -0.76 -9.79 -19.67
CA THR A 18 -0.51 -8.78 -18.62
C THR A 18 0.91 -8.24 -18.69
N GLN A 19 1.91 -9.06 -19.02
CA GLN A 19 3.27 -8.58 -19.27
C GLN A 19 3.33 -7.60 -20.45
N GLN A 20 2.63 -7.88 -21.54
CA GLN A 20 2.57 -6.95 -22.69
C GLN A 20 1.84 -5.66 -22.30
N LEU A 21 0.73 -5.75 -21.56
CA LEU A 21 0.00 -4.59 -21.08
C LEU A 21 0.89 -3.68 -20.22
N LEU A 22 1.62 -4.25 -19.25
CA LEU A 22 2.53 -3.51 -18.37
C LEU A 22 3.73 -2.92 -19.14
N LYS A 23 4.32 -3.67 -20.07
CA LYS A 23 5.38 -3.16 -20.95
C LYS A 23 4.89 -2.00 -21.82
N THR A 24 3.63 -2.05 -22.25
CA THR A 24 3.02 -0.99 -23.05
C THR A 24 2.70 0.22 -22.18
N ALA A 25 2.16 0.03 -20.97
CA ALA A 25 1.95 1.11 -20.00
C ALA A 25 3.23 1.87 -19.63
N LEU A 26 4.38 1.20 -19.62
CA LEU A 26 5.69 1.82 -19.36
C LEU A 26 6.25 2.59 -20.56
N LYS A 27 5.93 2.17 -21.79
CA LYS A 27 6.46 2.79 -23.01
C LYS A 27 5.55 3.86 -23.60
N ASP A 28 4.25 3.58 -23.58
CA ASP A 28 3.19 4.39 -24.15
C ASP A 28 1.91 4.29 -23.30
N PRO A 29 1.90 4.91 -22.11
CA PRO A 29 0.75 4.89 -21.20
C PRO A 29 -0.55 5.41 -21.83
N GLY A 30 -0.48 6.23 -22.89
CA GLY A 30 -1.67 6.69 -23.62
C GLY A 30 -2.34 5.62 -24.49
N ALA A 31 -1.65 4.53 -24.82
CA ALA A 31 -2.16 3.44 -25.67
C ALA A 31 -2.88 2.34 -24.88
N VAL A 32 -2.92 2.44 -23.55
CA VAL A 32 -3.52 1.44 -22.66
C VAL A 32 -4.53 2.09 -21.72
N ASP A 33 -5.47 1.29 -21.24
CA ASP A 33 -6.36 1.70 -20.15
C ASP A 33 -5.60 1.65 -18.83
N LEU A 34 -5.11 2.82 -18.40
CA LEU A 34 -4.35 2.99 -17.17
C LEU A 34 -5.14 2.65 -15.91
N GLU A 35 -6.47 2.80 -15.92
CA GLU A 35 -7.29 2.42 -14.78
C GLU A 35 -7.34 0.90 -14.64
N LYS A 36 -7.50 0.19 -15.75
CA LYS A 36 -7.42 -1.27 -15.78
C LYS A 36 -6.03 -1.77 -15.37
N VAL A 37 -4.97 -1.11 -15.81
CA VAL A 37 -3.58 -1.45 -15.41
C VAL A 37 -3.41 -1.29 -13.90
N ALA A 38 -3.92 -0.20 -13.31
CA ALA A 38 -3.85 0.03 -11.87
C ALA A 38 -4.57 -1.08 -11.09
N ASN A 39 -5.79 -1.45 -11.52
CA ASN A 39 -6.55 -2.53 -10.88
C ASN A 39 -5.81 -3.87 -10.93
N LEU A 40 -5.24 -4.23 -12.09
CA LEU A 40 -4.48 -5.47 -12.25
C LEU A 40 -3.24 -5.53 -11.36
N ILE A 41 -2.51 -4.42 -11.21
CA ILE A 41 -1.34 -4.35 -10.33
C ILE A 41 -1.75 -4.55 -8.88
N VAL A 42 -2.83 -3.91 -8.42
CA VAL A 42 -3.33 -4.09 -7.05
C VAL A 42 -3.80 -5.52 -6.82
N ASP A 43 -4.58 -6.09 -7.73
CA ASP A 43 -5.11 -7.44 -7.56
C ASP A 43 -3.99 -8.49 -7.51
N HIS A 44 -2.95 -8.35 -8.34
CA HIS A 44 -1.78 -9.23 -8.29
C HIS A 44 -0.90 -8.99 -7.07
N SER A 45 -0.74 -7.75 -6.62
CA SER A 45 0.07 -7.46 -5.43
C SER A 45 -0.54 -8.07 -4.17
N LEU A 46 -1.86 -8.29 -4.14
CA LEU A 46 -2.55 -9.00 -3.06
C LEU A 46 -2.33 -10.52 -3.09
N GLN A 47 -2.04 -11.09 -4.26
CA GLN A 47 -1.88 -12.54 -4.42
C GLN A 47 -0.42 -12.98 -4.33
N ASP A 48 0.52 -12.14 -4.75
CA ASP A 48 1.94 -12.48 -4.86
C ASP A 48 2.81 -11.62 -3.92
N SER A 49 3.40 -12.29 -2.93
CA SER A 49 4.28 -11.67 -1.93
C SER A 49 5.59 -11.14 -2.52
N VAL A 50 6.09 -11.70 -3.62
CA VAL A 50 7.29 -11.22 -4.32
C VAL A 50 6.92 -9.97 -5.12
N PHE A 51 5.79 -10.02 -5.83
CA PHE A 51 5.33 -8.89 -6.61
C PHE A 51 4.95 -7.70 -5.74
N SER A 52 4.33 -7.90 -4.57
CA SER A 52 3.94 -6.80 -3.65
C SER A 52 5.11 -5.86 -3.28
N LYS A 53 6.34 -6.40 -3.23
CA LYS A 53 7.57 -5.63 -2.96
C LYS A 53 8.06 -4.83 -4.17
N GLU A 54 7.84 -5.35 -5.37
CA GLU A 54 8.34 -4.74 -6.62
C GLU A 54 7.30 -3.81 -7.27
N ALA A 55 6.02 -4.00 -6.95
CA ALA A 55 4.91 -3.27 -7.51
C ALA A 55 5.00 -1.75 -7.25
N GLY A 56 5.67 -1.34 -6.16
CA GLY A 56 5.96 0.08 -5.88
C GLY A 56 6.83 0.74 -6.96
N ARG A 57 7.94 0.11 -7.35
CA ARG A 57 8.82 0.60 -8.44
C ARG A 57 8.07 0.68 -9.76
N MET A 58 7.28 -0.33 -10.07
CA MET A 58 6.48 -0.35 -11.29
C MET A 58 5.43 0.76 -11.34
N CYS A 59 4.69 0.97 -10.25
CA CYS A 59 3.73 2.06 -10.16
C CYS A 59 4.41 3.43 -10.35
N TYR A 60 5.57 3.62 -9.72
CA TYR A 60 6.36 4.84 -9.89
C TYR A 60 6.79 5.05 -11.35
N ALA A 61 7.32 4.02 -12.01
CA ALA A 61 7.73 4.10 -13.40
C ALA A 61 6.57 4.45 -14.36
N ILE A 62 5.38 3.88 -14.15
CA ILE A 62 4.18 4.20 -14.94
C ILE A 62 3.73 5.64 -14.70
N ILE A 63 3.72 6.12 -13.46
CA ILE A 63 3.39 7.53 -13.14
C ILE A 63 4.38 8.49 -13.79
N GLN A 64 5.66 8.14 -13.79
CA GLN A 64 6.72 8.92 -14.44
C GLN A 64 6.57 8.94 -15.97
N ALA A 65 6.14 7.83 -16.58
CA ALA A 65 5.83 7.78 -18.00
C ALA A 65 4.57 8.60 -18.34
N GLU A 66 3.50 8.46 -17.54
CA GLU A 66 2.23 9.16 -17.71
C GLU A 66 2.40 10.68 -17.63
N SER A 67 3.11 11.15 -16.60
CA SER A 67 3.36 12.59 -16.39
C SER A 67 4.13 13.24 -17.54
N LYS A 68 5.02 12.49 -18.21
CA LYS A 68 5.79 12.96 -19.38
C LYS A 68 4.97 13.05 -20.66
N GLN A 69 4.04 12.11 -20.87
CA GLN A 69 3.29 12.02 -22.12
C GLN A 69 1.97 12.80 -22.11
N ALA A 70 1.21 12.75 -21.01
CA ALA A 70 -0.20 13.16 -21.03
C ALA A 70 -0.49 14.43 -20.23
N GLY A 71 0.40 14.87 -19.32
CA GLY A 71 0.07 15.91 -18.32
C GLY A 71 -1.14 15.54 -17.44
N GLN A 72 -1.61 14.29 -17.53
CA GLN A 72 -2.73 13.75 -16.78
C GLN A 72 -2.21 12.85 -15.65
N SER A 73 -3.12 12.50 -14.75
CA SER A 73 -2.86 11.68 -13.56
C SER A 73 -3.95 10.61 -13.41
N VAL A 74 -4.28 9.94 -14.52
CA VAL A 74 -5.29 8.88 -14.60
C VAL A 74 -4.80 7.66 -13.82
N PHE A 75 -3.59 7.16 -14.12
CA PHE A 75 -3.02 6.00 -13.43
C PHE A 75 -2.85 6.26 -11.94
N ARG A 76 -2.21 7.38 -11.58
CA ARG A 76 -2.00 7.73 -10.16
C ARG A 76 -3.32 7.78 -9.39
N ARG A 77 -4.35 8.38 -9.96
CA ARG A 77 -5.68 8.50 -9.32
C ARG A 77 -6.39 7.17 -9.24
N GLY A 78 -6.35 6.36 -10.31
CA GLY A 78 -6.91 5.01 -10.33
C GLY A 78 -6.26 4.12 -9.26
N LEU A 79 -4.94 4.16 -9.16
CA LEU A 79 -4.16 3.44 -8.15
C LEU A 79 -4.56 3.86 -6.72
N LEU A 80 -4.62 5.17 -6.43
CA LEU A 80 -5.01 5.65 -5.10
C LEU A 80 -6.47 5.31 -4.77
N ASN A 81 -7.39 5.43 -5.73
CA ASN A 81 -8.79 5.04 -5.54
C ASN A 81 -8.91 3.54 -5.23
N ARG A 82 -8.21 2.68 -5.97
CA ARG A 82 -8.22 1.23 -5.74
C ARG A 82 -7.60 0.85 -4.40
N LEU A 83 -6.46 1.46 -4.04
CA LEU A 83 -5.85 1.30 -2.71
C LEU A 83 -6.80 1.72 -1.58
N GLN A 84 -7.51 2.84 -1.75
CA GLN A 84 -8.48 3.31 -0.76
C GLN A 84 -9.64 2.33 -0.59
N GLN A 85 -10.13 1.71 -1.67
CA GLN A 85 -11.16 0.67 -1.60
C GLN A 85 -10.67 -0.56 -0.81
N GLU A 86 -9.48 -1.06 -1.13
CA GLU A 86 -8.88 -2.20 -0.40
C GLU A 86 -8.62 -1.86 1.08
N TYR A 87 -8.24 -0.61 1.38
CA TYR A 87 -8.13 -0.15 2.76
C TYR A 87 -9.48 -0.17 3.49
N GLN A 88 -10.58 0.20 2.84
CA GLN A 88 -11.91 0.16 3.46
C GLN A 88 -12.38 -1.27 3.75
N THR A 89 -12.06 -2.21 2.87
CA THR A 89 -12.41 -3.64 3.02
C THR A 89 -11.33 -4.46 3.73
N ARG A 90 -10.30 -3.81 4.28
CA ARG A 90 -9.13 -4.46 4.90
C ARG A 90 -9.45 -5.54 5.94
N GLU A 91 -10.48 -5.32 6.76
CA GLU A 91 -10.88 -6.30 7.78
C GLU A 91 -11.47 -7.56 7.15
N GLN A 92 -12.19 -7.41 6.03
CA GLN A 92 -12.73 -8.53 5.26
C GLN A 92 -11.60 -9.29 4.56
N LEU A 93 -10.63 -8.57 3.97
CA LEU A 93 -9.45 -9.19 3.36
C LEU A 93 -8.68 -10.02 4.39
N ARG A 94 -8.47 -9.47 5.59
CA ARG A 94 -7.84 -10.17 6.72
C ARG A 94 -8.65 -11.39 7.18
N ALA A 95 -9.98 -11.28 7.24
CA ALA A 95 -10.84 -12.39 7.61
C ALA A 95 -10.86 -13.51 6.57
N ARG A 96 -10.68 -13.17 5.28
CA ARG A 96 -10.65 -14.12 4.17
C ARG A 96 -9.30 -14.80 4.00
N SER A 97 -8.20 -14.05 4.10
CA SER A 97 -6.86 -14.56 3.87
C SER A 97 -5.81 -13.71 4.60
N LEU A 98 -5.09 -14.35 5.51
CA LEU A 98 -3.98 -13.71 6.22
C LEU A 98 -2.84 -13.35 5.28
N GLN A 99 -2.53 -14.23 4.32
CA GLN A 99 -1.50 -14.01 3.31
C GLN A 99 -1.85 -12.79 2.43
N GLY A 100 -3.09 -12.68 1.98
CA GLY A 100 -3.56 -11.53 1.21
C GLY A 100 -3.48 -10.22 2.00
N TRP A 101 -3.81 -10.26 3.29
CA TRP A 101 -3.62 -9.13 4.20
C TRP A 101 -2.16 -8.71 4.32
N VAL A 102 -1.23 -9.65 4.53
CA VAL A 102 0.21 -9.36 4.62
C VAL A 102 0.75 -8.77 3.32
N CYS A 103 0.33 -9.31 2.18
CA CYS A 103 0.72 -8.79 0.87
C CYS A 103 0.17 -7.38 0.64
N TYR A 104 -1.06 -7.09 1.08
CA TYR A 104 -1.62 -5.73 1.06
C TYR A 104 -0.80 -4.75 1.89
N VAL A 105 -0.48 -5.10 3.15
CA VAL A 105 0.32 -4.23 4.02
C VAL A 105 1.71 -4.01 3.42
N THR A 106 2.33 -5.05 2.87
CA THR A 106 3.61 -4.92 2.16
C THR A 106 3.48 -3.98 0.97
N PHE A 107 2.44 -4.16 0.15
CA PHE A 107 2.20 -3.37 -1.03
C PHE A 107 1.98 -1.88 -0.72
N ILE A 108 1.11 -1.54 0.24
CA ILE A 108 0.85 -0.14 0.60
C ILE A 108 2.09 0.56 1.16
N CYS A 109 2.95 -0.17 1.91
CA CYS A 109 4.24 0.35 2.38
C CYS A 109 5.20 0.62 1.22
N ASN A 110 5.30 -0.29 0.25
CA ASN A 110 6.12 -0.07 -0.94
C ASN A 110 5.59 1.10 -1.77
N ILE A 111 4.27 1.22 -1.92
CA ILE A 111 3.69 2.38 -2.59
C ILE A 111 4.05 3.67 -1.84
N PHE A 112 3.96 3.70 -0.51
CA PHE A 112 4.35 4.87 0.28
C PHE A 112 5.82 5.28 0.08
N ASP A 113 6.74 4.31 0.02
CA ASP A 113 8.17 4.60 -0.18
C ASP A 113 8.48 5.13 -1.59
N TYR A 114 7.89 4.52 -2.62
CA TYR A 114 8.15 4.88 -4.02
C TYR A 114 7.31 6.07 -4.53
N LEU A 115 6.05 6.22 -4.13
CA LEU A 115 5.21 7.36 -4.54
C LEU A 115 5.51 8.59 -3.69
N ARG A 116 6.51 9.36 -4.13
CA ARG A 116 6.83 10.67 -3.58
C ARG A 116 6.37 11.79 -4.51
N VAL A 117 5.77 12.83 -3.94
CA VAL A 117 5.34 14.06 -4.62
C VAL A 117 6.32 15.16 -4.21
N ASN A 118 7.07 15.73 -5.17
CA ASN A 118 8.12 16.71 -4.87
C ASN A 118 9.13 16.23 -3.80
N ASN A 119 9.55 14.97 -3.91
CA ASN A 119 10.40 14.27 -2.93
C ASN A 119 9.78 14.05 -1.54
N MET A 120 8.53 14.46 -1.32
CA MET A 120 7.81 14.25 -0.07
C MET A 120 6.86 13.05 -0.17
N PRO A 121 6.75 12.21 0.87
CA PRO A 121 5.79 11.12 0.87
C PRO A 121 4.35 11.65 0.93
N MET A 122 3.41 10.90 0.34
CA MET A 122 2.03 11.35 0.25
C MET A 122 1.31 11.22 1.60
N MET A 123 0.94 12.36 2.21
CA MET A 123 0.25 12.40 3.51
C MET A 123 -1.04 11.56 3.56
N ALA A 124 -1.73 11.42 2.42
CA ALA A 124 -2.95 10.61 2.31
C ALA A 124 -2.72 9.11 2.62
N LEU A 125 -1.48 8.63 2.48
CA LEU A 125 -1.11 7.23 2.72
C LEU A 125 -0.52 7.00 4.11
N VAL A 126 -0.07 8.05 4.82
CA VAL A 126 0.54 7.93 6.16
C VAL A 126 -0.40 7.21 7.13
N ASN A 127 -1.65 7.68 7.27
CA ASN A 127 -2.62 7.07 8.18
C ASN A 127 -2.96 5.63 7.78
N PRO A 128 -3.32 5.33 6.51
CA PRO A 128 -3.53 3.95 6.07
C PRO A 128 -2.36 3.01 6.36
N VAL A 129 -1.13 3.45 6.10
CA VAL A 129 0.07 2.65 6.33
C VAL A 129 0.29 2.42 7.82
N TYR A 130 0.21 3.49 8.63
CA TYR A 130 0.33 3.41 10.08
C TYR A 130 -0.71 2.46 10.69
N ASP A 131 -1.98 2.60 10.33
CA ASP A 131 -3.06 1.75 10.83
C ASP A 131 -2.85 0.28 10.45
N CYS A 132 -2.41 0.02 9.22
CA CYS A 132 -2.14 -1.34 8.74
C CYS A 132 -0.99 -1.99 9.51
N LEU A 133 0.11 -1.26 9.71
CA LEU A 133 1.29 -1.75 10.44
C LEU A 133 1.00 -1.92 11.93
N PHE A 134 0.31 -0.95 12.56
CA PHE A 134 -0.13 -1.04 13.94
C PHE A 134 -1.03 -2.25 14.13
N ARG A 135 -1.97 -2.49 13.19
CA ARG A 135 -2.82 -3.67 13.21
C ARG A 135 -2.01 -4.95 13.03
N LEU A 136 -1.02 -4.97 12.14
CA LEU A 136 -0.16 -6.14 11.92
C LEU A 136 0.65 -6.49 13.17
N ALA A 137 1.10 -5.48 13.92
CA ALA A 137 1.82 -5.64 15.19
C ALA A 137 0.94 -6.18 16.34
N GLN A 138 -0.39 -6.23 16.18
CA GLN A 138 -1.28 -6.75 17.24
C GLN A 138 -1.15 -8.28 17.40
N PRO A 139 -1.10 -8.79 18.65
CA PRO A 139 -0.93 -10.21 18.96
C PRO A 139 -2.13 -11.08 18.57
N ASP A 140 -3.27 -10.49 18.23
CA ASP A 140 -4.46 -11.21 17.74
C ASP A 140 -4.55 -11.26 16.20
N SER A 141 -3.68 -10.53 15.50
CA SER A 141 -3.85 -10.33 14.06
C SER A 141 -3.52 -11.55 13.20
N LEU A 142 -2.78 -12.54 13.73
CA LEU A 142 -2.31 -13.71 12.98
C LEU A 142 -2.75 -15.06 13.59
N SER A 143 -3.68 -15.05 14.55
CA SER A 143 -3.94 -16.20 15.43
C SER A 143 -5.03 -17.18 14.96
N LYS A 144 -5.54 -17.07 13.73
CA LYS A 144 -6.82 -17.70 13.34
C LYS A 144 -6.80 -18.87 12.34
N GLU A 145 -5.65 -19.40 11.89
CA GLU A 145 -5.66 -20.62 11.08
C GLU A 145 -4.84 -21.77 11.66
N GLU A 146 -5.53 -22.91 11.68
CA GLU A 146 -5.23 -24.19 12.30
C GLU A 146 -4.69 -25.12 11.20
N GLU A 147 -3.41 -25.02 10.81
CA GLU A 147 -2.71 -26.18 10.20
C GLU A 147 -1.18 -26.10 10.14
N HIS A 148 -0.53 -24.92 10.13
CA HIS A 148 0.95 -24.84 10.03
C HIS A 148 1.61 -23.86 11.03
N PRO A 149 1.76 -24.26 12.31
CA PRO A 149 2.19 -23.35 13.39
C PRO A 149 3.66 -22.89 13.36
N LYS A 150 4.58 -23.61 12.71
CA LYS A 150 6.04 -23.32 12.79
C LYS A 150 6.55 -22.30 11.77
N VAL A 151 5.94 -22.23 10.59
CA VAL A 151 6.36 -21.26 9.54
C VAL A 151 5.73 -19.88 9.81
N HIS A 152 4.54 -19.87 10.42
CA HIS A 152 3.80 -18.67 10.75
C HIS A 152 4.33 -17.87 11.95
N SER A 153 4.89 -18.52 12.98
CA SER A 153 5.48 -17.80 14.12
C SER A 153 6.74 -17.03 13.71
N THR A 154 7.57 -17.61 12.85
CA THR A 154 8.77 -16.96 12.32
C THR A 154 8.42 -15.82 11.39
N LEU A 155 7.50 -16.03 10.44
CA LEU A 155 7.02 -14.95 9.57
C LEU A 155 6.32 -13.85 10.37
N ARG A 156 5.58 -14.17 11.43
CA ARG A 156 4.96 -13.20 12.35
C ARG A 156 6.01 -12.32 13.01
N GLU A 157 7.03 -12.91 13.61
CA GLU A 157 8.06 -12.16 14.35
C GLU A 157 8.91 -11.31 13.40
N GLU A 158 9.27 -11.85 12.23
CA GLU A 158 9.98 -11.11 11.18
C GLU A 158 9.13 -9.96 10.62
N MET A 159 7.85 -10.20 10.35
CA MET A 159 6.92 -9.18 9.84
C MET A 159 6.58 -8.12 10.89
N ALA A 160 6.41 -8.50 12.15
CA ALA A 160 6.19 -7.56 13.23
C ALA A 160 7.46 -6.72 13.49
N GLY A 161 8.64 -7.34 13.44
CA GLY A 161 9.92 -6.63 13.49
C GLY A 161 10.07 -5.64 12.33
N TRP A 162 9.85 -6.11 11.10
CA TRP A 162 9.84 -5.25 9.91
C TRP A 162 8.82 -4.11 10.02
N ALA A 163 7.60 -4.39 10.49
CA ALA A 163 6.56 -3.40 10.65
C ALA A 163 6.92 -2.35 11.71
N LEU A 164 7.52 -2.75 12.84
CA LEU A 164 7.98 -1.83 13.88
C LEU A 164 9.16 -0.97 13.40
N SER A 165 10.10 -1.55 12.65
CA SER A 165 11.19 -0.80 12.01
C SER A 165 10.64 0.21 11.01
N PHE A 166 9.70 -0.21 10.15
CA PHE A 166 9.08 0.66 9.14
C PHE A 166 8.21 1.75 9.76
N LEU A 167 7.48 1.46 10.85
CA LEU A 167 6.76 2.46 11.65
C LEU A 167 7.72 3.52 12.23
N GLY A 168 8.89 3.10 12.69
CA GLY A 168 9.95 4.00 13.14
C GLY A 168 10.41 4.95 12.03
N GLU A 169 10.66 4.42 10.83
CA GLU A 169 11.03 5.20 9.64
C GLU A 169 9.93 6.19 9.24
N ILE A 170 8.67 5.73 9.16
CA ILE A 170 7.52 6.61 8.86
C ILE A 170 7.42 7.75 9.87
N GLN A 171 7.60 7.46 11.17
CA GLN A 171 7.47 8.48 12.20
C GLN A 171 8.60 9.52 12.11
N VAL A 172 9.80 9.11 11.69
CA VAL A 172 10.92 10.01 11.38
C VAL A 172 10.61 10.86 10.13
N ASP A 173 10.09 10.26 9.06
CA ASP A 173 9.72 10.96 7.83
C ASP A 173 8.59 11.97 8.07
N VAL A 174 7.56 11.61 8.83
CA VAL A 174 6.46 12.51 9.22
C VAL A 174 6.98 13.65 10.11
N PHE A 175 7.91 13.37 11.02
CA PHE A 175 8.52 14.40 11.86
C PHE A 175 9.40 15.38 11.05
N LEU A 176 10.17 14.87 10.09
CA LEU A 176 10.94 15.68 9.13
C LEU A 176 10.01 16.54 8.27
N LEU A 177 8.91 15.97 7.77
CA LEU A 177 7.84 16.69 7.06
C LEU A 177 7.28 17.85 7.88
N CYS A 178 6.91 17.61 9.14
CA CYS A 178 6.43 18.68 10.03
C CYS A 178 7.48 19.77 10.28
N LYS A 179 8.78 19.44 10.22
CA LYS A 179 9.86 20.42 10.31
C LYS A 179 10.05 21.23 9.02
N GLU A 180 9.90 20.61 7.86
CA GLU A 180 10.09 21.27 6.56
C GLU A 180 8.91 22.15 6.16
N THR A 181 7.67 21.79 6.52
CA THR A 181 6.47 22.55 6.13
C THR A 181 6.12 23.69 7.09
N GLY A 182 6.75 23.77 8.28
CA GLY A 182 6.41 24.79 9.28
C GLY A 182 4.99 24.68 9.85
N GLU A 183 4.26 23.59 9.52
CA GLU A 183 2.91 23.29 10.00
C GLU A 183 2.98 22.19 11.09
N GLY A 184 3.77 22.41 12.13
CA GLY A 184 3.84 21.50 13.26
C GLY A 184 2.77 21.83 14.29
N GLU A 185 1.63 21.13 14.29
CA GLU A 185 0.94 20.68 15.53
C GLU A 185 -0.32 19.79 15.32
N GLN A 186 -0.77 19.43 14.11
CA GLN A 186 -2.06 18.71 13.96
C GLN A 186 -2.02 17.25 13.53
N VAL A 187 -0.89 16.71 13.06
CA VAL A 187 -0.87 15.37 12.44
C VAL A 187 -0.57 14.22 13.43
N LEU A 188 -0.05 14.52 14.63
CA LEU A 188 0.44 13.50 15.59
C LEU A 188 -0.33 13.46 16.92
N ALA A 189 -1.60 13.88 16.96
CA ALA A 189 -2.43 13.58 18.11
C ALA A 189 -2.97 12.14 17.99
N PRO A 190 -2.58 11.19 18.86
CA PRO A 190 -3.32 9.94 18.97
C PRO A 190 -4.75 10.31 19.31
N LYS A 191 -5.70 9.88 18.49
CA LYS A 191 -7.13 10.04 18.73
C LYS A 191 -7.41 9.33 20.06
N LYS A 192 -7.41 10.07 21.17
CA LYS A 192 -7.92 9.59 22.45
C LYS A 192 -9.41 9.39 22.24
N GLU A 193 -9.80 8.18 21.85
CA GLU A 193 -11.19 7.76 21.92
C GLU A 193 -11.60 7.90 23.39
N GLY A 194 -12.39 8.93 23.65
CA GLY A 194 -13.01 9.14 24.94
C GLY A 194 -13.89 7.95 25.26
N LEU A 195 -13.56 7.25 26.34
CA LEU A 195 -14.56 6.58 27.16
C LEU A 195 -15.57 7.66 27.61
N THR A 196 -16.63 7.87 26.84
CA THR A 196 -17.88 8.39 27.38
C THR A 196 -18.94 7.33 27.16
N SER A 197 -19.20 6.63 28.26
CA SER A 197 -20.39 5.85 28.52
C SER A 197 -21.62 6.58 27.96
N ASN A 198 -22.30 5.99 26.97
CA ASN A 198 -23.72 6.30 26.80
C ASN A 198 -24.53 5.03 26.56
N LYS A 199 -25.55 4.92 27.39
CA LYS A 199 -26.43 3.79 27.58
C LYS A 199 -27.59 3.93 26.60
N HIS A 200 -28.10 2.80 26.12
CA HIS A 200 -29.44 2.60 25.55
C HIS A 200 -29.81 3.39 24.28
N ALA A 201 -29.98 2.64 23.18
CA ALA A 201 -31.28 2.49 22.51
C ALA A 201 -31.19 1.42 21.41
N ALA A 202 -32.15 0.50 21.41
CA ALA A 202 -32.29 -0.60 20.45
C ALA A 202 -32.66 -0.12 19.03
N PRO A 203 -32.42 -0.94 17.98
CA PRO A 203 -32.89 -0.63 16.64
C PRO A 203 -34.35 -1.09 16.46
N SER A 204 -35.22 -0.18 16.03
CA SER A 204 -36.53 -0.52 15.49
C SER A 204 -36.46 -0.49 13.96
N PHE A 205 -36.71 -1.65 13.37
CA PHE A 205 -36.98 -1.86 11.95
C PHE A 205 -38.25 -1.11 11.50
N LEU A 206 -38.16 -0.37 10.40
CA LEU A 206 -39.06 -0.40 9.24
C LEU A 206 -38.52 0.52 8.13
#